data_AF-A0A855EUB7-F1
#
_entry.id   AF-A0A855EUB7-F1
#
_cell.length_a   1.000
_cell.length_b   1.000
_cell.length_c   1.000
_cell.angle_alpha   90.00
_cell.angle_beta   90.00
_cell.angle_gamma   90.00
#
_symmetry.space_group_name_H-M   'P 1'
#
loop_
_entity.id
_entity.type
_entity.pdbx_description
1 polymer ?
#
loop_
_entity_poly.entity_id
_entity_poly.type
_entity_poly.pdbx_seq_one_letter_code
_entity_poly.pdbx_strand_id
1 'polypeptide(L)'
;MEKQMKLSPNEIKECQTLISELENSGWEIVGAYWVKYAQANVPPEKQGKLNITAVGFSMRMRDAYRSSLANAIRKAGLKLINAYDIRISGDDEFHSGIFHLEEMKELTLLKNVYFTSKFLSELYILKCVESESTYKHPSRQKITLFKYFESQKFKEDFLSGNIWLGTLRGYGVIENENQGDKLEGVTRYKTAESFDKDGWLDLSKKNPFMGEMVKFNGPFDGTIYIEDPTAHIPNAYTLCFSKARNDELFKKDFGEFRVKIHDVEKLFAMITLSLYNIDPSIATNPMGHLSVDYSKETLTSLDSEIFSAFHKPRSYEWQTEYRFVWNTVLSHQIKPFLLNSSKLLSPEIIEDLA
;
A
#
# COMPACT_ATOMS: atom_id res chain seq x y z
N MET A 1 5.74 -26.37 -6.15
CA MET A 1 5.23 -26.52 -7.53
C MET A 1 4.54 -25.21 -7.91
N GLU A 2 5.23 -24.37 -8.68
CA GLU A 2 4.61 -23.17 -9.27
C GLU A 2 3.54 -23.62 -10.26
N LYS A 3 2.28 -23.29 -9.95
CA LYS A 3 1.16 -23.51 -10.88
C LYS A 3 1.35 -22.52 -12.03
N GLN A 4 1.82 -23.05 -13.16
CA GLN A 4 1.94 -22.39 -14.46
C GLN A 4 0.66 -21.60 -14.80
N MET A 5 0.84 -20.48 -15.52
CA MET A 5 -0.22 -19.58 -16.02
C MET A 5 -1.51 -20.32 -16.44
N LYS A 6 -2.66 -19.80 -15.99
CA LYS A 6 -4.00 -20.32 -16.31
C LYS A 6 -4.59 -19.74 -17.61
N LEU A 7 -3.78 -19.10 -18.46
CA LEU A 7 -4.20 -18.61 -19.77
C LEU A 7 -3.25 -19.14 -20.82
N SER A 8 -3.49 -20.37 -21.26
CA SER A 8 -2.87 -20.94 -22.45
C SER A 8 -3.24 -20.11 -23.69
N PRO A 9 -2.42 -20.14 -24.76
CA PRO A 9 -2.75 -19.48 -26.03
C PRO A 9 -4.13 -19.88 -26.58
N ASN A 10 -4.56 -21.12 -26.34
CA ASN A 10 -5.88 -21.61 -26.74
C ASN A 10 -7.01 -20.99 -25.90
N GLU A 11 -6.84 -20.86 -24.58
CA GLU A 11 -7.80 -20.15 -23.71
C GLU A 11 -7.92 -18.67 -24.10
N ILE A 12 -6.81 -18.01 -24.44
CA ILE A 12 -6.83 -16.62 -24.93
C ILE A 12 -7.66 -16.52 -26.22
N LYS A 13 -7.45 -17.43 -27.17
CA LYS A 13 -8.21 -17.48 -28.42
C LYS A 13 -9.70 -17.73 -28.19
N GLU A 14 -10.06 -18.64 -27.29
CA GLU A 14 -11.46 -18.86 -26.92
C GLU A 14 -12.07 -17.63 -26.24
N CYS A 15 -11.35 -16.96 -25.36
CA CYS A 15 -11.82 -15.71 -24.74
C CYS A 15 -12.07 -14.62 -25.79
N GLN A 16 -11.17 -14.44 -26.77
CA GLN A 16 -11.36 -13.48 -27.87
C GLN A 16 -12.57 -13.83 -28.74
N THR A 17 -12.75 -15.12 -29.05
CA THR A 17 -13.92 -15.61 -29.79
C THR A 17 -15.21 -15.34 -29.02
N LEU A 18 -15.20 -15.58 -27.71
CA LEU A 18 -16.34 -15.29 -26.83
C LEU A 18 -16.69 -13.81 -26.83
N ILE A 19 -15.70 -12.93 -26.64
CA ILE A 19 -15.92 -11.47 -26.64
C ILE A 19 -16.62 -11.06 -27.94
N SER A 20 -16.12 -11.53 -29.09
CA SER A 20 -16.71 -11.24 -30.40
C SER A 20 -18.16 -11.74 -30.51
N GLU A 21 -18.45 -12.94 -30.02
CA GLU A 21 -19.80 -13.52 -30.07
C GLU A 21 -20.78 -12.77 -29.15
N LEU A 22 -20.33 -12.33 -27.98
CA LEU A 22 -21.13 -11.52 -27.06
C LEU A 22 -21.48 -10.17 -27.69
N GLU A 23 -20.52 -9.51 -28.33
CA GLU A 23 -20.76 -8.23 -29.03
C GLU A 23 -21.74 -8.40 -30.19
N ASN A 24 -21.61 -9.48 -30.97
CA ASN A 24 -22.58 -9.83 -32.02
C ASN A 24 -23.99 -10.09 -31.47
N SER A 25 -24.11 -10.47 -30.20
CA SER A 25 -25.39 -10.65 -29.50
C SER A 25 -25.93 -9.36 -28.86
N GLY A 26 -25.25 -8.23 -29.04
CA GLY A 26 -25.65 -6.91 -28.56
C GLY A 26 -25.05 -6.49 -27.22
N TRP A 27 -24.03 -7.19 -26.71
CA TRP A 27 -23.29 -6.70 -25.54
C TRP A 27 -22.40 -5.53 -25.92
N GLU A 28 -22.42 -4.48 -25.12
CA GLU A 28 -21.45 -3.39 -25.21
C GLU A 28 -20.35 -3.63 -24.17
N ILE A 29 -19.28 -4.33 -24.58
CA ILE A 29 -18.17 -4.70 -23.69
C ILE A 29 -17.15 -3.57 -23.64
N VAL A 30 -16.99 -2.98 -22.46
CA VAL A 30 -16.00 -1.91 -22.21
C VAL A 30 -14.71 -2.45 -21.58
N GLY A 31 -14.76 -3.62 -20.93
CA GLY A 31 -13.57 -4.25 -20.35
C GLY A 31 -13.63 -5.77 -20.42
N ALA A 32 -12.53 -6.40 -20.80
CA ALA A 32 -12.33 -7.83 -20.69
C ALA A 32 -10.90 -8.10 -20.25
N TYR A 33 -10.72 -8.62 -19.03
CA TYR A 33 -9.39 -8.81 -18.44
C TYR A 33 -9.34 -9.99 -17.49
N TRP A 34 -8.20 -10.64 -17.45
CA TRP A 34 -7.88 -11.70 -16.51
C TRP A 34 -6.88 -11.18 -15.48
N VAL A 35 -7.09 -11.51 -14.22
CA VAL A 35 -6.31 -10.94 -13.10
C VAL A 35 -5.93 -12.00 -12.09
N LYS A 36 -4.76 -11.80 -11.49
CA LYS A 36 -4.30 -12.55 -10.32
C LYS A 36 -3.74 -11.56 -9.30
N TYR A 37 -4.50 -11.37 -8.23
CA TYR A 37 -4.14 -10.48 -7.14
C TYR A 37 -2.99 -11.09 -6.33
N ALA A 38 -2.04 -10.26 -5.92
CA ALA A 38 -0.94 -10.72 -5.07
C ALA A 38 -1.34 -10.85 -3.60
N GLN A 39 -2.39 -10.14 -3.16
CA GLN A 39 -2.83 -10.18 -1.77
C GLN A 39 -3.56 -11.50 -1.47
N ALA A 40 -3.18 -12.15 -0.37
CA ALA A 40 -3.74 -13.44 0.05
C ALA A 40 -5.19 -13.36 0.56
N ASN A 41 -5.66 -12.17 0.93
CA ASN A 41 -7.01 -11.93 1.44
C ASN A 41 -8.05 -11.71 0.33
N VAL A 42 -7.66 -11.71 -0.94
CA VAL A 42 -8.62 -11.62 -2.05
C VAL A 42 -9.36 -12.95 -2.18
N PRO A 43 -10.71 -12.95 -2.13
CA PRO A 43 -11.49 -14.17 -2.18
C PRO A 43 -11.18 -15.05 -3.42
N PRO A 44 -11.15 -16.39 -3.28
CA PRO A 44 -10.80 -17.29 -4.39
C PRO A 44 -11.65 -17.10 -5.64
N GLU A 45 -12.90 -16.69 -5.50
CA GLU A 45 -13.82 -16.43 -6.61
C GLU A 45 -13.42 -15.22 -7.47
N LYS A 46 -12.53 -14.35 -6.99
CA LYS A 46 -11.98 -13.20 -7.73
C LYS A 46 -10.61 -13.49 -8.36
N GLN A 47 -9.99 -14.62 -8.03
CA GLN A 47 -8.64 -14.97 -8.47
C GLN A 47 -8.65 -15.77 -9.76
N GLY A 48 -7.86 -15.36 -10.75
CA GLY A 48 -7.59 -16.15 -11.95
C GLY A 48 -8.82 -16.44 -12.81
N LYS A 49 -9.73 -15.48 -12.89
CA LYS A 49 -10.95 -15.53 -13.71
C LYS A 49 -10.95 -14.40 -14.75
N LEU A 50 -11.60 -14.66 -15.88
CA LEU A 50 -11.92 -13.61 -16.84
C LEU A 50 -13.02 -12.73 -16.26
N ASN A 51 -12.78 -11.43 -16.22
CA ASN A 51 -13.75 -10.42 -15.87
C ASN A 51 -14.21 -9.74 -17.16
N ILE A 52 -15.52 -9.68 -17.37
CA ILE A 52 -16.14 -8.96 -18.48
C ILE A 52 -17.00 -7.85 -17.88
N THR A 53 -16.70 -6.62 -18.26
CA THR A 53 -17.46 -5.43 -17.90
C THR A 53 -18.24 -4.97 -19.13
N ALA A 54 -19.54 -4.83 -18.96
CA ALA A 54 -20.45 -4.43 -20.03
C ALA A 54 -21.36 -3.27 -19.59
N VAL A 55 -21.64 -2.35 -20.52
CA VAL A 55 -22.55 -1.23 -20.28
C VAL A 55 -23.95 -1.76 -20.00
N GLY A 56 -24.64 -1.13 -19.04
CA GLY A 56 -25.99 -1.52 -18.64
C GLY A 56 -26.09 -2.78 -17.78
N PHE A 57 -24.97 -3.45 -17.45
CA PHE A 57 -25.00 -4.54 -16.48
C PHE A 57 -25.46 -4.02 -15.11
N SER A 58 -26.42 -4.73 -14.50
CA SER A 58 -26.86 -4.50 -13.13
C SER A 58 -27.23 -5.82 -12.47
N MET A 59 -27.27 -5.83 -11.14
CA MET A 59 -27.65 -7.03 -10.38
C MET A 59 -29.07 -7.52 -10.72
N ARG A 60 -29.97 -6.63 -11.16
CA ARG A 60 -31.32 -7.00 -11.61
C ARG A 60 -31.32 -7.76 -12.93
N MET A 61 -30.36 -7.47 -13.82
CA MET A 61 -30.24 -8.08 -15.15
C MET A 61 -29.26 -9.26 -15.16
N ARG A 62 -28.66 -9.60 -14.02
CA ARG A 62 -27.59 -10.59 -13.91
C ARG A 62 -27.94 -11.92 -14.57
N ASP A 63 -29.14 -12.43 -14.34
CA ASP A 63 -29.52 -13.75 -14.82
C ASP A 63 -29.70 -13.76 -16.35
N ALA A 64 -30.22 -12.67 -16.94
CA ALA A 64 -30.29 -12.50 -18.39
C ALA A 64 -28.91 -12.47 -19.04
N TYR A 65 -27.96 -11.72 -18.47
CA TYR A 65 -26.57 -11.69 -18.91
C TYR A 65 -25.90 -13.07 -18.76
N ARG A 66 -26.16 -13.80 -17.68
CA ARG A 66 -25.65 -15.16 -17.49
C ARG A 66 -26.20 -16.13 -18.52
N SER A 67 -27.49 -16.06 -18.85
CA SER A 67 -28.10 -16.88 -19.91
C SER A 67 -27.52 -16.55 -21.29
N SER A 68 -27.36 -15.26 -21.61
CA SER A 68 -26.73 -14.81 -22.86
C SER A 68 -25.29 -15.31 -22.98
N LEU A 69 -24.50 -15.20 -21.89
CA LEU A 69 -23.13 -15.73 -21.82
C LEU A 69 -23.06 -17.24 -22.10
N ALA A 70 -23.91 -18.03 -21.45
CA ALA A 70 -23.95 -19.48 -21.65
C ALA A 70 -24.35 -19.85 -23.09
N ASN A 71 -25.26 -19.09 -23.70
CA ASN A 71 -25.64 -19.28 -25.09
C ASN A 71 -24.51 -18.96 -26.07
N ALA A 72 -23.76 -17.88 -25.84
CA ALA A 72 -22.60 -17.50 -26.64
C ALA A 72 -21.51 -18.58 -26.60
N ILE A 73 -21.17 -19.08 -25.41
CA ILE A 73 -20.20 -20.18 -25.23
C ILE A 73 -20.64 -21.43 -26.01
N ARG A 74 -21.91 -21.82 -25.89
CA ARG A 74 -22.45 -22.99 -26.61
C ARG A 74 -22.45 -22.78 -28.12
N LYS A 75 -22.86 -21.61 -28.60
CA LYS A 75 -22.94 -21.28 -30.04
C LYS A 75 -21.55 -21.25 -30.68
N ALA A 76 -20.56 -20.70 -29.99
CA ALA A 76 -19.18 -20.66 -30.46
C ALA A 76 -18.42 -21.99 -30.26
N GLY A 77 -19.02 -22.98 -29.57
CA GLY A 77 -18.43 -24.30 -29.37
C GLY A 77 -17.17 -24.30 -28.51
N LEU A 78 -17.07 -23.35 -27.57
CA LEU A 78 -15.89 -23.15 -26.73
C LEU A 78 -15.79 -24.25 -25.67
N LYS A 79 -14.60 -24.80 -25.46
CA LYS A 79 -14.39 -26.01 -24.64
C LYS A 79 -13.52 -25.76 -23.41
N LEU A 80 -12.66 -24.74 -23.44
CA LEU A 80 -11.72 -24.43 -22.38
C LEU A 80 -12.27 -23.40 -21.39
N ILE A 81 -13.28 -22.62 -21.80
CA ILE A 81 -13.92 -21.62 -20.95
C ILE A 81 -15.36 -22.00 -20.59
N ASN A 82 -15.73 -21.75 -19.33
CA ASN A 82 -17.06 -21.98 -18.79
C ASN A 82 -17.66 -20.67 -18.28
N ALA A 83 -18.98 -20.50 -18.39
CA ALA A 83 -19.71 -19.34 -17.87
C ALA A 83 -19.43 -19.11 -16.38
N TYR A 84 -19.26 -20.16 -15.57
CA TYR A 84 -18.95 -20.05 -14.13
C TYR A 84 -17.53 -19.53 -13.82
N ASP A 85 -16.61 -19.64 -14.78
CA ASP A 85 -15.24 -19.12 -14.68
C ASP A 85 -15.13 -17.66 -15.13
N ILE A 86 -16.24 -17.06 -15.52
CA ILE A 86 -16.33 -15.67 -15.96
C ILE A 86 -17.09 -14.86 -14.91
N ARG A 87 -16.49 -13.76 -14.47
CA ARG A 87 -17.16 -12.73 -13.69
C ARG A 87 -17.71 -11.69 -14.66
N ILE A 88 -19.00 -11.39 -14.51
CA ILE A 88 -19.62 -10.24 -15.19
C ILE A 88 -19.73 -9.15 -14.14
N SER A 89 -19.19 -7.98 -14.45
CA SER A 89 -19.21 -6.81 -13.57
C SER A 89 -19.84 -5.63 -14.31
N GLY A 90 -20.42 -4.72 -13.54
CA GLY A 90 -20.66 -3.37 -14.04
C GLY A 90 -19.34 -2.62 -14.07
N ASP A 91 -19.39 -1.37 -14.52
CA ASP A 91 -18.24 -0.50 -14.42
C ASP A 91 -17.96 -0.14 -12.95
N ASP A 92 -16.91 -0.77 -12.41
CA ASP A 92 -16.41 -0.59 -11.06
C ASP A 92 -15.06 0.17 -11.08
N GLU A 93 -14.62 0.63 -9.90
CA GLU A 93 -13.36 1.38 -9.72
C GLU A 93 -12.16 0.66 -10.35
N PHE A 94 -12.16 -0.68 -10.37
CA PHE A 94 -11.08 -1.45 -10.99
C PHE A 94 -11.04 -1.21 -12.49
N HIS A 95 -12.16 -1.39 -13.18
CA HIS A 95 -12.22 -1.24 -14.64
C HIS A 95 -11.88 0.19 -15.06
N SER A 96 -12.55 1.18 -14.46
CA SER A 96 -12.27 2.59 -14.69
C SER A 96 -10.80 2.94 -14.37
N GLY A 97 -10.22 2.34 -13.33
CA GLY A 97 -8.81 2.52 -12.97
C GLY A 97 -7.80 1.93 -13.95
N ILE A 98 -8.14 0.85 -14.67
CA ILE A 98 -7.26 0.25 -15.70
C ILE A 98 -6.95 1.26 -16.81
N PHE A 99 -7.91 2.10 -17.19
CA PHE A 99 -7.71 3.06 -18.28
C PHE A 99 -6.57 4.06 -17.96
N HIS A 100 -6.37 4.36 -16.68
CA HIS A 100 -5.29 5.22 -16.21
C HIS A 100 -4.06 4.47 -15.73
N LEU A 101 -3.97 3.18 -16.05
CA LEU A 101 -2.77 2.40 -15.83
C LEU A 101 -1.75 2.75 -16.92
N GLU A 102 -0.63 3.36 -16.56
CA GLU A 102 0.40 3.74 -17.54
C GLU A 102 0.98 2.55 -18.32
N GLU A 103 1.09 1.39 -17.66
CA GLU A 103 1.58 0.16 -18.26
C GLU A 103 0.48 -0.64 -18.99
N MET A 104 -0.70 -0.04 -19.20
CA MET A 104 -1.82 -0.67 -19.92
C MET A 104 -1.39 -1.09 -21.33
N LYS A 105 -1.37 -2.40 -21.56
CA LYS A 105 -1.14 -3.01 -22.87
C LYS A 105 -2.10 -4.16 -23.06
N GLU A 106 -2.91 -4.08 -24.11
CA GLU A 106 -3.76 -5.20 -24.51
C GLU A 106 -2.91 -6.37 -25.02
N LEU A 107 -3.44 -7.58 -24.86
CA LEU A 107 -2.88 -8.84 -25.33
C LEU A 107 -1.46 -9.15 -24.81
N THR A 108 -1.06 -8.45 -23.74
CA THR A 108 0.23 -8.60 -23.10
C THR A 108 0.03 -8.98 -21.64
N LEU A 109 0.81 -9.96 -21.16
CA LEU A 109 0.82 -10.28 -19.73
C LEU A 109 1.66 -9.24 -19.00
N LEU A 110 0.97 -8.38 -18.25
CA LEU A 110 1.58 -7.44 -17.32
C LEU A 110 1.82 -8.16 -15.98
N LYS A 111 2.95 -7.89 -15.35
CA LYS A 111 3.32 -8.46 -14.05
C LYS A 111 3.54 -7.35 -13.04
N ASN A 112 3.24 -7.62 -11.77
CA ASN A 112 3.50 -6.69 -10.66
C ASN A 112 2.87 -5.31 -10.88
N VAL A 113 1.60 -5.31 -11.32
CA VAL A 113 0.84 -4.11 -11.65
C VAL A 113 0.24 -3.54 -10.38
N TYR A 114 0.36 -2.23 -10.20
CA TYR A 114 -0.25 -1.53 -9.06
C TYR A 114 -1.13 -0.37 -9.54
N PHE A 115 -2.38 -0.34 -9.07
CA PHE A 115 -3.30 0.77 -9.32
C PHE A 115 -4.25 0.92 -8.13
N THR A 116 -4.48 2.16 -7.70
CA THR A 116 -5.52 2.54 -6.72
C THR A 116 -5.65 1.57 -5.52
N SER A 117 -4.54 1.26 -4.83
CA SER A 117 -4.42 0.31 -3.69
C SER A 117 -4.44 -1.21 -4.00
N LYS A 118 -4.60 -1.61 -5.25
CA LYS A 118 -4.63 -3.01 -5.66
C LYS A 118 -3.33 -3.40 -6.36
N PHE A 119 -2.72 -4.48 -5.90
CA PHE A 119 -1.57 -5.07 -6.54
C PHE A 119 -1.93 -6.40 -7.21
N LEU A 120 -1.57 -6.51 -8.48
CA LEU A 120 -1.74 -7.71 -9.28
C LEU A 120 -0.38 -8.32 -9.54
N SER A 121 -0.23 -9.59 -9.18
CA SER A 121 0.92 -10.37 -9.64
C SER A 121 0.91 -10.52 -11.16
N GLU A 122 -0.29 -10.67 -11.74
CA GLU A 122 -0.51 -10.83 -13.18
C GLU A 122 -1.80 -10.10 -13.61
N LEU A 123 -1.74 -9.40 -14.73
CA LEU A 123 -2.87 -8.77 -15.41
C LEU A 123 -2.75 -9.05 -16.91
N TYR A 124 -3.81 -9.56 -17.52
CA TYR A 124 -3.91 -9.74 -18.96
C TYR A 124 -5.16 -9.05 -19.47
N ILE A 125 -4.98 -7.99 -20.26
CA ILE A 125 -6.09 -7.20 -20.80
C ILE A 125 -6.39 -7.74 -22.20
N LEU A 126 -7.60 -8.28 -22.40
CA LEU A 126 -8.06 -8.69 -23.72
C LEU A 126 -8.71 -7.56 -24.49
N LYS A 127 -9.40 -6.67 -23.77
CA LYS A 127 -10.06 -5.48 -24.31
C LYS A 127 -10.25 -4.46 -23.20
N CYS A 128 -10.00 -3.19 -23.49
CA CYS A 128 -10.32 -2.07 -22.61
C CYS A 128 -10.67 -0.85 -23.48
N VAL A 129 -11.94 -0.45 -23.48
CA VAL A 129 -12.46 0.64 -24.31
C VAL A 129 -12.85 1.79 -23.41
N GLU A 130 -12.43 2.99 -23.79
CA GLU A 130 -12.85 4.22 -23.14
C GLU A 130 -14.33 4.51 -23.48
N SER A 131 -15.13 4.74 -22.46
CA SER A 131 -16.50 5.23 -22.57
C SER A 131 -16.79 6.29 -21.48
N GLU A 132 -17.87 7.06 -21.64
CA GLU A 132 -18.29 8.05 -20.64
C GLU A 132 -18.46 7.42 -19.24
N SER A 133 -18.87 6.15 -19.18
CA SER A 133 -18.96 5.45 -17.90
C SER A 133 -17.60 5.21 -17.25
N THR A 134 -16.53 5.01 -18.02
CA THR A 134 -15.21 4.61 -17.51
C THR A 134 -14.30 5.78 -17.10
N TYR A 135 -14.62 7.03 -17.50
CA TYR A 135 -13.84 8.22 -17.17
C TYR A 135 -14.15 8.79 -15.78
N LYS A 136 -14.32 7.92 -14.78
CA LYS A 136 -14.75 8.32 -13.43
C LYS A 136 -13.61 8.66 -12.49
N HIS A 137 -12.41 8.15 -12.76
CA HIS A 137 -11.29 8.23 -11.83
C HIS A 137 -10.11 8.90 -12.53
N PRO A 138 -9.50 9.95 -11.97
CA PRO A 138 -8.33 10.55 -12.61
C PRO A 138 -7.14 9.59 -12.57
N SER A 139 -6.15 9.84 -13.43
CA SER A 139 -4.87 9.16 -13.31
C SER A 139 -4.24 9.38 -11.95
N ARG A 140 -3.63 8.33 -11.40
CA ARG A 140 -2.96 8.41 -10.12
C ARG A 140 -1.81 9.43 -10.22
N GLN A 141 -1.77 10.35 -9.28
CA GLN A 141 -0.64 11.26 -9.15
C GLN A 141 0.58 10.50 -8.63
N LYS A 142 1.71 10.67 -9.32
CA LYS A 142 2.99 10.09 -8.90
C LYS A 142 3.74 11.07 -8.02
N ILE A 143 4.18 10.58 -6.88
CA ILE A 143 5.10 11.28 -5.99
C ILE A 143 6.51 10.84 -6.38
N THR A 144 7.40 11.81 -6.60
CA THR A 144 8.83 11.55 -6.79
C THR A 144 9.55 11.73 -5.47
N LEU A 145 10.42 10.79 -5.10
CA LEU A 145 11.27 10.86 -3.92
C LEU A 145 12.73 10.58 -4.27
N PHE A 146 13.61 10.86 -3.32
CA PHE A 146 15.04 10.63 -3.42
C PHE A 146 15.52 9.84 -2.21
N LYS A 147 16.51 8.97 -2.42
CA LYS A 147 17.20 8.28 -1.33
C LYS A 147 18.70 8.39 -1.53
N TYR A 148 19.40 8.75 -0.46
CA TYR A 148 20.85 8.87 -0.43
C TYR A 148 21.45 7.72 0.38
N PHE A 149 22.69 7.38 0.04
CA PHE A 149 23.46 6.30 0.63
C PHE A 149 24.91 6.73 0.82
N GLU A 150 25.49 6.33 1.96
CA GLU A 150 26.91 6.54 2.27
C GLU A 150 27.84 5.63 1.45
N SER A 151 27.30 4.54 0.87
CA SER A 151 28.06 3.55 0.13
C SER A 151 27.40 3.21 -1.20
N GLN A 152 28.23 3.15 -2.25
CA GLN A 152 27.84 2.68 -3.58
C GLN A 152 27.19 1.29 -3.52
N LYS A 153 27.72 0.40 -2.66
CA LYS A 153 27.15 -0.94 -2.48
C LYS A 153 25.70 -0.90 -2.00
N PHE A 154 25.37 -0.03 -1.05
CA PHE A 154 23.99 0.09 -0.56
C PHE A 154 23.05 0.67 -1.61
N LYS A 155 23.55 1.57 -2.47
CA LYS A 155 22.81 2.03 -3.65
C LYS A 155 22.51 0.86 -4.59
N GLU A 156 23.50 0.04 -4.91
CA GLU A 156 23.36 -1.13 -5.79
C GLU A 156 22.43 -2.20 -5.21
N ASP A 157 22.51 -2.46 -3.89
CA ASP A 157 21.57 -3.32 -3.18
C ASP A 157 20.14 -2.77 -3.35
N PHE A 158 19.93 -1.48 -3.14
CA PHE A 158 18.61 -0.87 -3.28
C PHE A 158 18.07 -0.92 -4.72
N LEU A 159 18.91 -0.62 -5.72
CA LEU A 159 18.57 -0.70 -7.15
C LEU A 159 18.24 -2.13 -7.60
N SER A 160 18.86 -3.14 -7.00
CA SER A 160 18.58 -4.56 -7.26
C SER A 160 17.39 -5.10 -6.45
N GLY A 161 16.74 -4.26 -5.63
CA GLY A 161 15.59 -4.64 -4.81
C GLY A 161 15.93 -5.31 -3.50
N ASN A 162 17.19 -5.28 -3.08
CA ASN A 162 17.62 -5.64 -1.72
C ASN A 162 17.56 -4.39 -0.84
N ILE A 163 16.45 -4.21 -0.13
CA ILE A 163 16.12 -2.97 0.57
C ILE A 163 16.44 -3.16 2.06
N TRP A 164 17.40 -2.39 2.58
CA TRP A 164 17.64 -2.35 4.01
C TRP A 164 16.47 -1.64 4.71
N LEU A 165 15.67 -2.40 5.46
CA LEU A 165 14.58 -1.86 6.25
C LEU A 165 15.06 -1.58 7.67
N GLY A 166 14.98 -0.30 8.05
CA GLY A 166 15.23 0.14 9.40
C GLY A 166 14.05 -0.14 10.33
N THR A 167 14.19 0.28 11.58
CA THR A 167 13.06 0.31 12.53
C THR A 167 12.97 1.69 13.12
N LEU A 168 11.76 2.11 13.51
CA LEU A 168 11.53 3.42 14.12
C LEU A 168 12.47 3.67 15.30
N ARG A 169 12.62 2.70 16.21
CA ARG A 169 13.57 2.79 17.33
C ARG A 169 15.03 2.79 16.87
N GLY A 170 15.34 2.10 15.78
CA GLY A 170 16.67 2.11 15.18
C GLY A 170 17.10 3.50 14.71
N TYR A 171 16.16 4.30 14.18
CA TYR A 171 16.44 5.68 13.79
C TYR A 171 16.73 6.60 14.98
N GLY A 172 16.19 6.30 16.16
CA GLY A 172 16.45 7.08 17.38
C GLY A 172 17.81 6.86 18.02
N VAL A 173 18.58 5.85 17.58
CA VAL A 173 19.93 5.55 18.08
C VAL A 173 21.04 5.83 17.06
N ILE A 174 20.69 6.44 15.92
CA ILE A 174 21.69 6.87 14.93
C ILE A 174 22.61 7.90 15.56
N GLU A 175 23.93 7.69 15.42
CA GLU A 175 24.95 8.53 16.04
C GLU A 175 24.99 9.95 15.46
N ASN A 176 24.71 10.10 14.17
CA ASN A 176 24.61 11.41 13.55
C ASN A 176 23.32 12.12 14.03
N GLU A 177 23.50 13.11 14.90
CA GLU A 177 22.42 13.92 15.48
C GLU A 177 21.62 14.71 14.44
N ASN A 178 22.18 14.94 13.24
CA ASN A 178 21.45 15.56 12.14
C ASN A 178 20.51 14.59 11.44
N GLN A 179 20.73 13.27 11.55
CA GLN A 179 19.89 12.25 10.92
C GLN A 179 18.82 11.71 11.88
N GLY A 180 19.23 11.30 13.08
CA GLY A 180 18.39 10.61 14.05
C GLY A 180 17.70 11.53 15.05
N ASP A 181 16.38 11.38 15.22
CA ASP A 181 15.65 12.01 16.33
C ASP A 181 15.73 11.10 17.56
N LYS A 182 16.45 11.49 18.62
CA LYS A 182 16.51 10.72 19.87
C LYS A 182 15.13 10.52 20.53
N LEU A 183 14.13 11.32 20.13
CA LEU A 183 12.74 11.21 20.56
C LEU A 183 11.85 10.55 19.51
N GLU A 184 12.40 9.87 18.52
CA GLU A 184 11.64 9.18 17.47
C GLU A 184 10.61 8.23 18.08
N GLY A 185 9.34 8.39 17.73
CA GLY A 185 8.22 7.64 18.32
C GLY A 185 7.93 7.93 19.81
N VAL A 186 8.45 9.04 20.35
CA VAL A 186 8.21 9.48 21.73
C VAL A 186 7.41 10.79 21.73
N THR A 187 6.34 10.81 22.52
CA THR A 187 5.57 12.01 22.84
C THR A 187 5.80 12.38 24.31
N ARG A 188 6.17 13.63 24.56
CA ARG A 188 6.35 14.17 25.91
C ARG A 188 5.23 15.13 26.24
N TYR A 189 4.73 15.02 27.45
CA TYR A 189 3.76 15.93 28.01
C TYR A 189 4.44 16.79 29.09
N LYS A 190 4.03 18.06 29.18
CA LYS A 190 4.38 18.97 30.26
C LYS A 190 3.09 19.50 30.87
N THR A 191 2.53 18.72 31.79
CA THR A 191 1.20 18.94 32.38
C THR A 191 1.10 18.22 33.73
N ALA A 192 0.25 18.74 34.61
CA ALA A 192 -0.13 18.11 35.86
C ALA A 192 -1.65 18.15 35.98
N GLU A 193 -2.29 16.99 35.84
CA GLU A 193 -3.75 16.87 35.78
C GLU A 193 -4.25 15.82 36.77
N SER A 194 -5.41 16.10 37.35
CA SER A 194 -6.10 15.24 38.31
C SER A 194 -7.47 14.86 37.78
N PHE A 195 -7.81 13.58 37.87
CA PHE A 195 -9.09 13.05 37.40
C PHE A 195 -9.77 12.25 38.50
N ASP A 196 -11.09 12.42 38.64
CA ASP A 196 -11.93 11.38 39.25
C ASP A 196 -12.21 10.27 38.22
N LYS A 197 -13.02 9.29 38.59
CA LYS A 197 -13.36 8.16 37.71
C LYS A 197 -13.99 8.61 36.39
N ASP A 198 -14.96 9.52 36.45
CA ASP A 198 -15.72 9.94 35.28
C ASP A 198 -14.86 10.80 34.36
N GLY A 199 -14.05 11.70 34.94
CA GLY A 199 -13.04 12.47 34.22
C GLY A 199 -12.00 11.60 33.51
N TRP A 200 -11.53 10.52 34.15
CA TRP A 200 -10.60 9.58 33.49
C TRP A 200 -11.26 8.84 32.33
N LEU A 201 -12.52 8.42 32.48
CA LEU A 201 -13.26 7.75 31.42
C LEU A 201 -13.52 8.69 30.23
N ASP A 202 -13.76 9.97 30.48
CA ASP A 202 -13.91 10.97 29.43
C ASP A 202 -12.59 11.30 28.75
N LEU A 203 -11.49 11.42 29.50
CA LEU A 203 -10.15 11.50 28.94
C LEU A 203 -9.84 10.28 28.06
N SER A 204 -10.16 9.07 28.53
CA SER A 204 -9.92 7.81 27.82
C SER A 204 -10.65 7.73 26.48
N LYS A 205 -11.80 8.41 26.33
CA LYS A 205 -12.51 8.51 25.05
C LYS A 205 -11.81 9.47 24.08
N LYS A 206 -11.27 10.57 24.59
CA LYS A 206 -10.55 11.59 23.79
C LYS A 206 -9.15 11.13 23.39
N ASN A 207 -8.45 10.49 24.33
CA ASN A 207 -7.11 9.95 24.16
C ASN A 207 -7.07 8.51 24.67
N PRO A 208 -7.41 7.53 23.80
CA PRO A 208 -7.40 6.11 24.16
C PRO A 208 -6.04 5.62 24.66
N PHE A 209 -4.94 6.17 24.13
CA PHE A 209 -3.59 5.78 24.53
C PHE A 209 -3.32 6.09 26.01
N MET A 210 -3.71 7.28 26.47
CA MET A 210 -3.62 7.63 27.89
C MET A 210 -4.60 6.81 28.73
N GLY A 211 -5.82 6.62 28.25
CA GLY A 211 -6.85 5.84 28.95
C GLY A 211 -6.45 4.40 29.26
N GLU A 212 -5.59 3.80 28.42
CA GLU A 212 -5.09 2.43 28.66
C GLU A 212 -4.10 2.31 29.83
N MET A 213 -3.54 3.41 30.33
CA MET A 213 -2.60 3.41 31.45
C MET A 213 -3.24 2.95 32.77
N VAL A 214 -4.52 3.26 32.97
CA VAL A 214 -5.27 2.92 34.20
C VAL A 214 -6.58 2.26 33.83
N LYS A 215 -6.77 1.01 34.29
CA LYS A 215 -8.00 0.25 34.11
C LYS A 215 -8.65 -0.01 35.47
N PHE A 216 -9.95 0.29 35.58
CA PHE A 216 -10.72 0.03 36.79
C PHE A 216 -11.34 -1.36 36.75
N ASN A 217 -11.03 -2.19 37.74
CA ASN A 217 -11.66 -3.51 37.93
C ASN A 217 -12.68 -3.49 39.08
N GLY A 218 -13.43 -2.39 39.22
CA GLY A 218 -14.41 -2.21 40.29
C GLY A 218 -14.81 -0.75 40.52
N PRO A 219 -15.54 -0.47 41.63
CA PRO A 219 -15.73 0.88 42.13
C PRO A 219 -14.38 1.56 42.41
N PHE A 220 -14.28 2.84 42.10
CA PHE A 220 -13.10 3.66 42.37
C PHE A 220 -13.58 5.02 42.86
N ASP A 221 -13.12 5.43 44.04
CA ASP A 221 -13.46 6.67 44.76
C ASP A 221 -12.24 7.57 45.00
N GLY A 222 -11.10 7.23 44.37
CA GLY A 222 -9.86 8.01 44.46
C GLY A 222 -9.72 9.08 43.38
N THR A 223 -8.57 9.73 43.40
CA THR A 223 -8.12 10.68 42.36
C THR A 223 -6.91 10.09 41.64
N ILE A 224 -6.93 10.12 40.31
CA ILE A 224 -5.78 9.80 39.47
C ILE A 224 -5.00 11.10 39.24
N TYR A 225 -3.76 11.14 39.71
CA TYR A 225 -2.84 12.25 39.45
C TYR A 225 -1.79 11.81 38.43
N ILE A 226 -1.65 12.56 37.35
CA ILE A 226 -0.63 12.32 36.30
C ILE A 226 0.15 13.60 36.08
N GLU A 227 1.48 13.47 36.10
CA GLU A 227 2.43 14.56 35.90
C GLU A 227 3.47 14.17 34.86
N ASP A 228 3.68 15.06 33.89
CA ASP A 228 4.68 15.00 32.82
C ASP A 228 4.90 13.59 32.21
N PRO A 229 3.84 12.87 31.78
CA PRO A 229 4.01 11.53 31.26
C PRO A 229 4.77 11.54 29.94
N THR A 230 5.41 10.41 29.66
CA THR A 230 6.04 10.12 28.37
C THR A 230 5.34 8.93 27.72
N ALA A 231 4.84 9.13 26.51
CA ALA A 231 4.17 8.12 25.71
C ALA A 231 5.09 7.62 24.59
N HIS A 232 5.05 6.31 24.33
CA HIS A 232 5.85 5.66 23.29
C HIS A 232 4.95 4.91 22.33
N ILE A 233 5.06 5.20 21.03
CA ILE A 233 4.40 4.35 20.03
C ILE A 233 5.15 3.02 19.86
N PRO A 234 4.46 1.95 19.44
CA PRO A 234 5.10 0.69 19.09
C PRO A 234 6.21 0.87 18.05
N ASN A 235 7.25 0.06 18.14
CA ASN A 235 8.27 0.03 17.09
C ASN A 235 7.67 -0.53 15.80
N ALA A 236 8.14 -0.02 14.66
CA ALA A 236 7.65 -0.41 13.34
C ALA A 236 8.83 -0.53 12.37
N TYR A 237 8.66 -1.31 11.30
CA TYR A 237 9.58 -1.22 10.17
C TYR A 237 9.40 0.14 9.52
N THR A 238 10.52 0.81 9.23
CA THR A 238 10.48 2.18 8.71
C THR A 238 11.52 2.35 7.63
N LEU A 239 11.14 3.04 6.56
CA LEU A 239 12.03 3.43 5.47
C LEU A 239 11.81 4.91 5.15
N CYS A 240 12.91 5.65 5.16
CA CYS A 240 12.90 7.10 5.02
C CYS A 240 13.49 7.52 3.67
N PHE A 241 12.92 8.60 3.12
CA PHE A 241 13.27 9.23 1.84
C PHE A 241 13.23 10.75 1.99
N SER A 242 13.86 11.46 1.06
CA SER A 242 13.72 12.91 0.93
C SER A 242 12.77 13.25 -0.22
N LYS A 243 11.93 14.27 -0.04
CA LYS A 243 11.03 14.77 -1.09
C LYS A 243 11.74 15.66 -2.11
N ALA A 244 12.83 16.30 -1.70
CA ALA A 244 13.63 17.17 -2.56
C ALA A 244 14.98 16.53 -2.89
N ARG A 245 15.52 16.88 -4.07
CA ARG A 245 16.93 16.62 -4.41
C ARG A 245 17.77 17.81 -3.99
N ASN A 246 18.78 17.58 -3.17
CA ASN A 246 19.78 18.57 -2.80
C ASN A 246 21.09 17.87 -2.45
N ASP A 247 21.90 17.61 -3.47
CA ASP A 247 23.08 16.77 -3.34
C ASP A 247 24.11 17.37 -2.37
N GLU A 248 24.28 18.71 -2.37
CA GLU A 248 25.22 19.40 -1.47
C GLU A 248 24.77 19.31 0.00
N LEU A 249 23.47 19.53 0.25
CA LEU A 249 22.90 19.47 1.60
C LEU A 249 22.96 18.06 2.18
N PHE A 250 22.59 17.05 1.39
CA PHE A 250 22.45 15.68 1.89
C PHE A 250 23.75 14.90 1.90
N LYS A 251 24.75 15.25 1.09
CA LYS A 251 26.00 14.47 0.96
C LYS A 251 26.70 14.22 2.29
N LYS A 252 26.76 15.23 3.17
CA LYS A 252 27.48 15.13 4.45
C LYS A 252 26.81 14.14 5.40
N ASP A 253 25.47 14.18 5.46
CA ASP A 253 24.72 13.41 6.45
C ASP A 253 24.20 12.10 5.87
N PHE A 254 23.71 12.02 4.64
CA PHE A 254 23.13 10.79 4.08
C PHE A 254 24.00 10.09 3.03
N GLY A 255 25.11 10.71 2.63
CA GLY A 255 26.03 10.20 1.62
C GLY A 255 25.79 10.73 0.20
N GLU A 256 26.73 10.48 -0.70
CA GLU A 256 26.73 11.08 -2.05
C GLU A 256 26.00 10.24 -3.11
N PHE A 257 25.87 8.93 -2.88
CA PHE A 257 25.24 8.01 -3.80
C PHE A 257 23.72 8.13 -3.66
N ARG A 258 22.99 8.31 -4.76
CA ARG A 258 21.56 8.61 -4.67
C ARG A 258 20.76 7.93 -5.77
N VAL A 259 19.49 7.73 -5.48
CA VAL A 259 18.50 7.23 -6.45
C VAL A 259 17.27 8.11 -6.42
N LYS A 260 16.52 8.08 -7.51
CA LYS A 260 15.22 8.73 -7.63
C LYS A 260 14.13 7.68 -7.77
N ILE A 261 13.09 7.81 -6.96
CA ILE A 261 11.92 6.96 -6.98
C ILE A 261 10.85 7.72 -7.75
N HIS A 262 10.42 7.20 -8.89
CA HIS A 262 9.37 7.82 -9.72
C HIS A 262 7.96 7.49 -9.27
N ASP A 263 7.82 6.41 -8.49
CA ASP A 263 6.53 5.85 -8.15
C ASP A 263 6.51 5.29 -6.72
N VAL A 264 6.22 6.19 -5.78
CA VAL A 264 6.15 5.90 -4.35
C VAL A 264 5.17 4.79 -4.01
N GLU A 265 3.95 4.86 -4.52
CA GLU A 265 2.89 3.91 -4.18
C GLU A 265 3.24 2.50 -4.66
N LYS A 266 3.77 2.40 -5.89
CA LYS A 266 4.19 1.11 -6.46
C LYS A 266 5.36 0.54 -5.65
N LEU A 267 6.35 1.36 -5.29
CA LEU A 267 7.45 0.93 -4.43
C LEU A 267 6.95 0.47 -3.05
N PHE A 268 6.08 1.24 -2.40
CA PHE A 268 5.51 0.90 -1.10
C PHE A 268 4.75 -0.43 -1.16
N ALA A 269 3.90 -0.61 -2.17
CA ALA A 269 3.13 -1.84 -2.34
C ALA A 269 4.03 -3.07 -2.55
N MET A 270 5.10 -2.93 -3.33
CA MET A 270 6.04 -4.02 -3.59
C MET A 270 6.84 -4.41 -2.34
N ILE A 271 7.32 -3.44 -1.58
CA ILE A 271 7.97 -3.69 -0.28
C ILE A 271 6.98 -4.38 0.66
N THR A 272 5.74 -3.89 0.72
CA THR A 272 4.67 -4.45 1.56
C THR A 272 4.42 -5.92 1.25
N LEU A 273 4.31 -6.27 -0.04
CA LEU A 273 4.09 -7.66 -0.45
C LEU A 273 5.28 -8.56 -0.15
N SER A 274 6.51 -8.07 -0.33
CA SER A 274 7.70 -8.80 0.10
C SER A 274 7.71 -9.02 1.61
N LEU A 275 7.29 -8.02 2.39
CA LEU A 275 7.17 -8.09 3.84
C LEU A 275 6.12 -9.11 4.30
N TYR A 276 4.97 -9.22 3.64
CA TYR A 276 3.96 -10.24 3.98
C TYR A 276 4.48 -11.67 3.92
N ASN A 277 5.47 -11.95 3.06
CA ASN A 277 6.09 -13.27 2.98
C ASN A 277 6.98 -13.59 4.20
N ILE A 278 7.44 -12.56 4.90
CA ILE A 278 8.29 -12.68 6.10
C ILE A 278 7.44 -12.62 7.36
N ASP A 279 6.52 -11.66 7.41
CA ASP A 279 5.62 -11.42 8.54
C ASP A 279 4.19 -11.17 8.02
N PRO A 280 3.36 -12.22 7.97
CA PRO A 280 1.97 -12.10 7.55
C PRO A 280 1.12 -11.18 8.43
N SER A 281 1.53 -10.90 9.68
CA SER A 281 0.76 -10.05 10.60
C SER A 281 0.71 -8.59 10.15
N ILE A 282 1.66 -8.15 9.30
CA ILE A 282 1.65 -6.80 8.73
C ILE A 282 0.36 -6.57 7.93
N ALA A 283 -0.21 -7.60 7.30
CA ALA A 283 -1.43 -7.48 6.50
C ALA A 283 -2.69 -7.09 7.31
N THR A 284 -2.67 -7.30 8.62
CA THR A 284 -3.79 -6.99 9.51
C THR A 284 -3.53 -5.79 10.42
N ASN A 285 -2.38 -5.14 10.27
CA ASN A 285 -1.99 -4.00 11.09
C ASN A 285 -1.94 -2.70 10.27
N PRO A 286 -2.11 -1.53 10.91
CA PRO A 286 -1.99 -0.26 10.21
C PRO A 286 -0.62 -0.12 9.54
N MET A 287 -0.62 0.32 8.29
CA MET A 287 0.57 0.67 7.54
C MET A 287 0.29 1.96 6.77
N GLY A 288 1.33 2.66 6.39
CA GLY A 288 1.15 3.87 5.60
C GLY A 288 2.45 4.45 5.11
N HIS A 289 2.31 5.41 4.20
CA HIS A 289 3.42 6.19 3.72
C HIS A 289 2.99 7.63 3.51
N LEU A 290 3.71 8.57 4.12
CA LEU A 290 3.29 9.98 4.17
C LEU A 290 4.52 10.88 4.27
N SER A 291 4.32 12.16 3.95
CA SER A 291 5.28 13.20 4.30
C SER A 291 5.34 13.33 5.82
N VAL A 292 6.53 13.57 6.35
CA VAL A 292 6.70 13.88 7.77
C VAL A 292 6.17 15.29 8.04
N ASP A 293 5.35 15.40 9.07
CA ASP A 293 4.96 16.67 9.68
C ASP A 293 6.01 17.08 10.72
N TYR A 294 6.45 18.33 10.64
CA TYR A 294 7.48 18.90 11.51
C TYR A 294 6.90 19.70 12.69
N SER A 295 5.62 19.48 12.99
CA SER A 295 4.86 20.12 14.08
C SER A 295 5.11 19.53 15.48
N LYS A 296 5.93 18.48 15.61
CA LYS A 296 6.13 17.79 16.88
C LYS A 296 6.73 18.71 17.93
N GLU A 297 6.03 18.82 19.05
CA GLU A 297 6.42 19.62 20.20
C GLU A 297 6.13 18.90 21.52
N THR A 298 6.36 19.55 22.65
CA THR A 298 5.92 19.02 23.96
C THR A 298 4.46 19.39 24.16
N LEU A 299 3.61 18.39 24.38
CA LEU A 299 2.17 18.60 24.58
C LEU A 299 1.91 19.14 25.98
N THR A 300 0.91 20.01 26.13
CA THR A 300 0.57 20.64 27.42
C THR A 300 -0.77 20.17 27.99
N SER A 301 -1.40 19.16 27.38
CA SER A 301 -2.69 18.62 27.79
C SER A 301 -2.75 17.12 27.51
N LEU A 302 -3.25 16.33 28.46
CA LEU A 302 -3.38 14.88 28.29
C LEU A 302 -4.45 14.49 27.27
N ASP A 303 -5.37 15.39 26.94
CA ASP A 303 -6.37 15.15 25.90
C ASP A 303 -5.80 15.27 24.46
N SER A 304 -4.58 15.78 24.33
CA SER A 304 -3.90 15.91 23.04
C SER A 304 -3.45 14.55 22.51
N GLU A 305 -3.75 14.28 21.24
CA GLU A 305 -3.35 13.06 20.55
C GLU A 305 -1.83 12.91 20.54
N ILE A 306 -1.34 11.69 20.76
CA ILE A 306 0.08 11.40 20.67
C ILE A 306 0.59 11.56 19.24
N PHE A 307 1.86 11.94 19.09
CA PHE A 307 2.50 12.01 17.80
C PHE A 307 2.73 10.61 17.21
N SER A 308 2.49 10.48 15.91
CA SER A 308 2.71 9.24 15.15
C SER A 308 4.15 9.10 14.65
N ALA A 309 4.43 7.98 13.97
CA ALA A 309 5.69 7.74 13.25
C ALA A 309 5.92 8.69 12.05
N PHE A 310 5.01 9.64 11.79
CA PHE A 310 5.14 10.65 10.73
C PHE A 310 5.35 12.06 11.28
N HIS A 311 5.75 12.19 12.56
CA HIS A 311 5.98 13.48 13.19
C HIS A 311 7.42 13.59 13.68
N LYS A 312 8.07 14.72 13.38
CA LYS A 312 9.40 15.09 13.86
C LYS A 312 9.43 16.53 14.36
N PRO A 313 10.41 16.90 15.20
CA PRO A 313 10.61 18.30 15.57
C PRO A 313 11.10 19.12 14.37
N ARG A 314 10.79 20.42 14.37
CA ARG A 314 11.18 21.36 13.32
C ARG A 314 12.69 21.44 13.04
N SER A 315 13.54 21.09 14.01
CA SER A 315 15.00 21.01 13.81
C SER A 315 15.42 20.05 12.70
N TYR A 316 14.55 19.11 12.31
CA TYR A 316 14.80 18.13 11.25
C TYR A 316 14.05 18.47 9.94
N GLU A 317 13.38 19.62 9.85
CA GLU A 317 12.55 20.01 8.70
C GLU A 317 13.33 20.05 7.38
N TRP A 318 14.62 20.41 7.45
CA TRP A 318 15.52 20.44 6.30
C TRP A 318 15.68 19.08 5.58
N GLN A 319 15.37 17.96 6.26
CA GLN A 319 15.40 16.62 5.66
C GLN A 319 14.28 16.44 4.61
N THR A 320 13.17 17.19 4.73
CA THR A 320 11.98 17.11 3.87
C THR A 320 11.47 15.67 3.70
N GLU A 321 11.33 14.98 4.82
CA GLU A 321 11.23 13.52 4.85
C GLU A 321 9.87 13.00 4.36
N TYR A 322 9.91 11.85 3.69
CA TYR A 322 8.77 11.01 3.39
C TYR A 322 9.06 9.60 3.93
N ARG A 323 8.12 9.03 4.69
CA ARG A 323 8.32 7.76 5.40
C ARG A 323 7.39 6.70 4.88
N PHE A 324 7.87 5.47 4.86
CA PHE A 324 7.06 4.27 4.78
C PHE A 324 7.12 3.59 6.15
N VAL A 325 5.96 3.19 6.69
CA VAL A 325 5.85 2.59 8.03
C VAL A 325 4.93 1.36 7.97
N TRP A 326 5.41 0.25 8.52
CA TRP A 326 4.65 -0.99 8.66
C TRP A 326 4.65 -1.47 10.12
N ASN A 327 3.46 -1.49 10.73
CA ASN A 327 3.30 -2.03 12.07
C ASN A 327 3.14 -3.56 12.03
N THR A 328 3.53 -4.21 13.11
CA THR A 328 3.44 -5.66 13.29
C THR A 328 3.13 -5.98 14.76
N VAL A 329 2.50 -7.12 15.00
CA VAL A 329 2.29 -7.65 16.35
C VAL A 329 3.61 -7.98 17.06
N LEU A 330 4.70 -8.15 16.31
CA LEU A 330 6.05 -8.44 16.80
C LEU A 330 6.87 -7.17 17.07
N SER A 331 6.24 -6.00 17.22
CA SER A 331 6.92 -4.70 17.38
C SER A 331 8.07 -4.68 18.39
N HIS A 332 7.99 -5.46 19.47
CA HIS A 332 9.03 -5.55 20.50
C HIS A 332 10.26 -6.39 20.09
N GLN A 333 10.18 -7.18 19.02
CA GLN A 333 11.24 -8.12 18.58
C GLN A 333 11.86 -7.75 17.23
N ILE A 334 11.23 -6.85 16.47
CA ILE A 334 11.74 -6.49 15.15
C ILE A 334 13.12 -5.84 15.23
N LYS A 335 13.95 -6.18 14.24
CA LYS A 335 15.29 -5.62 14.05
C LYS A 335 15.48 -5.21 12.59
N PRO A 336 16.37 -4.26 12.30
CA PRO A 336 16.71 -3.94 10.92
C PRO A 336 17.22 -5.17 10.17
N PHE A 337 16.86 -5.29 8.90
CA PHE A 337 17.30 -6.40 8.04
C PHE A 337 17.27 -6.02 6.55
N LEU A 338 17.93 -6.83 5.73
CA LEU A 338 17.92 -6.69 4.28
C LEU A 338 16.75 -7.47 3.68
N LEU A 339 15.74 -6.76 3.20
CA LEU A 339 14.56 -7.34 2.55
C LEU A 339 14.83 -7.58 1.06
N ASN A 340 14.67 -8.83 0.61
CA ASN A 340 14.70 -9.14 -0.81
C ASN A 340 13.33 -8.89 -1.46
N SER A 341 13.23 -7.82 -2.23
CA SER A 341 12.08 -7.44 -3.07
C SER A 341 12.36 -7.54 -4.58
N SER A 342 13.52 -8.10 -4.98
CA SER A 342 13.99 -8.18 -6.37
C SER A 342 12.97 -8.79 -7.35
N LYS A 343 12.17 -9.76 -6.91
CA LYS A 343 11.15 -10.42 -7.75
C LYS A 343 9.98 -9.50 -8.12
N LEU A 344 9.73 -8.49 -7.30
CA LEU A 344 8.65 -7.53 -7.49
C LEU A 344 9.15 -6.19 -8.05
N LEU A 345 10.44 -5.89 -7.89
CA LEU A 345 11.04 -4.64 -8.34
C LEU A 345 11.06 -4.50 -9.86
N SER A 346 10.27 -3.54 -10.37
CA SER A 346 10.42 -3.07 -11.76
C SER A 346 11.57 -2.05 -11.82
N PRO A 347 12.54 -2.21 -12.74
CA PRO A 347 13.62 -1.24 -12.94
C PRO A 347 13.13 0.17 -13.25
N GLU A 348 11.92 0.32 -13.78
CA GLU A 348 11.33 1.61 -14.18
C GLU A 348 10.92 2.49 -12.97
N ILE A 349 10.82 1.92 -11.77
CA ILE A 349 10.38 2.65 -10.57
C ILE A 349 11.51 3.47 -9.95
N ILE A 350 12.76 3.02 -10.13
CA ILE A 350 13.93 3.61 -9.49
C ILE A 350 14.96 3.96 -10.57
N GLU A 351 15.28 5.24 -10.68
CA GLU A 351 16.35 5.76 -11.53
C GLU A 351 17.64 5.88 -10.70
N ASP A 352 18.73 5.31 -11.23
CA ASP A 352 20.07 5.55 -10.71
C ASP A 352 20.52 6.97 -11.07
N LEU A 353 20.86 7.77 -10.07
CA LEU A 353 21.38 9.11 -10.26
C LEU A 353 22.90 9.06 -10.05
N ALA A 354 23.62 9.27 -11.15
CA ALA A 354 25.08 9.41 -11.17
C ALA A 354 25.57 10.56 -10.27
#